data_AF-A0A2E1KJB4-F1
#
_entry.id   AF-A0A2E1KJB4-F1
#
_cell.length_a   1.000
_cell.length_b   1.000
_cell.length_c   1.000
_cell.angle_alpha   90.00
_cell.angle_beta   90.00
_cell.angle_gamma   90.00
#
_symmetry.space_group_name_H-M   'P 1'
#
loop_
_entity.id
_entity.type
_entity.pdbx_description
1 polymer ?
#
loop_
_entity_poly.entity_id
_entity_poly.type
_entity_poly.pdbx_seq_one_letter_code
_entity_poly.pdbx_strand_id
1 'polypeptide(L)'
;MIVPGKPAESRLLKAVLYQDPNLAMPPEGALAKGEIEVLRNWIEMGAPDPRTEEPSTVVREVNFQEGRRFWSFQPIRNPRPPSVNNAEWAETPVDRFVLAQLERQNLRPVRRATPQALIRRITLDVLGLPPTPQEVQAFVGDESPDAWPRAVDRLLASPHFGERWGRHWLDVARYADDQLRVEFFYRALPHAWRYRDWVVQAINEDLPYDQFVLQQLAGDLVG
;
A
#
# COMPACT_ATOMS: atom_id res chain seq x y z
N MET A 1 4.42 -33.40 -12.92
CA MET A 1 4.27 -33.65 -14.37
C MET A 1 3.86 -35.11 -14.57
N ILE A 2 2.88 -35.33 -15.44
CA ILE A 2 2.30 -36.64 -15.79
C ILE A 2 3.16 -37.26 -16.91
N VAL A 3 3.37 -38.58 -16.86
CA VAL A 3 4.05 -39.36 -17.92
C VAL A 3 3.03 -40.34 -18.49
N PRO A 4 2.42 -40.04 -19.66
CA PRO A 4 1.42 -40.90 -20.30
C PRO A 4 1.89 -42.35 -20.46
N GLY A 5 1.00 -43.32 -20.18
CA GLY A 5 1.28 -44.75 -20.25
C GLY A 5 2.16 -45.29 -19.13
N LYS A 6 2.68 -44.41 -18.25
CA LYS A 6 3.60 -44.79 -17.16
C LYS A 6 3.15 -44.23 -15.81
N PRO A 7 2.17 -44.87 -15.16
CA PRO A 7 1.67 -44.45 -13.85
C PRO A 7 2.78 -44.31 -12.78
N ALA A 8 3.73 -45.26 -12.72
CA ALA A 8 4.81 -45.25 -11.73
C ALA A 8 5.83 -44.10 -11.89
N GLU A 9 6.01 -43.59 -13.12
CA GLU A 9 6.90 -42.47 -13.41
C GLU A 9 6.20 -41.10 -13.23
N SER A 10 4.88 -41.09 -13.14
CA SER A 10 4.07 -39.86 -13.05
C SER A 10 4.10 -39.22 -11.67
N ARG A 11 4.55 -37.95 -11.59
CA ARG A 11 4.61 -37.21 -10.30
C ARG A 11 3.22 -36.98 -9.69
N LEU A 12 2.16 -36.95 -10.50
CA LEU A 12 0.79 -36.83 -10.01
C LEU A 12 0.43 -38.00 -9.09
N LEU A 13 0.76 -39.24 -9.48
CA LEU A 13 0.50 -40.40 -8.63
C LEU A 13 1.38 -40.43 -7.38
N LYS A 14 2.65 -40.04 -7.50
CA LYS A 14 3.54 -39.89 -6.34
C LYS A 14 2.99 -38.89 -5.32
N ALA A 15 2.39 -37.80 -5.80
CA ALA A 15 1.75 -36.78 -4.98
C ALA A 15 0.50 -37.30 -4.24
N VAL A 16 -0.43 -37.98 -4.93
CA VAL A 16 -1.67 -38.47 -4.31
C VAL A 16 -1.51 -39.73 -3.47
N LEU A 17 -0.44 -40.50 -3.73
CA LEU A 17 -0.04 -41.65 -2.90
C LEU A 17 0.88 -41.24 -1.73
N TYR A 18 1.19 -39.95 -1.59
CA TYR A 18 2.09 -39.41 -0.55
C TYR A 18 3.47 -40.09 -0.52
N GLN A 19 3.97 -40.51 -1.69
CA GLN A 19 5.28 -41.17 -1.80
C GLN A 19 6.45 -40.18 -1.72
N ASP A 20 6.16 -38.89 -1.88
CA ASP A 20 7.10 -37.78 -1.68
C ASP A 20 6.49 -36.79 -0.67
N PRO A 21 7.07 -36.67 0.55
CA PRO A 21 6.56 -35.77 1.59
C PRO A 21 6.50 -34.29 1.16
N ASN A 22 7.33 -33.87 0.21
CA ASN A 22 7.35 -32.49 -0.30
C ASN A 22 6.34 -32.24 -1.43
N LEU A 23 5.61 -33.28 -1.85
CA LEU A 23 4.63 -33.24 -2.94
C LEU A 23 3.28 -33.86 -2.57
N ALA A 24 3.07 -34.24 -1.31
CA ALA A 24 1.83 -34.88 -0.84
C ALA A 24 0.62 -33.95 -1.07
N MET A 25 -0.34 -34.41 -1.87
CA MET A 25 -1.54 -33.66 -2.27
C MET A 25 -2.76 -34.59 -2.33
N PRO A 26 -3.95 -34.18 -1.85
CA PRO A 26 -4.26 -32.93 -1.15
C PRO A 26 -3.57 -32.86 0.23
N PRO A 27 -3.24 -31.69 0.79
CA PRO A 27 -2.63 -31.58 2.11
C PRO A 27 -3.59 -31.98 3.25
N GLU A 28 -4.89 -31.85 3.05
CA GLU A 28 -5.94 -32.13 4.04
C GLU A 28 -6.58 -33.51 3.82
N GLY A 29 -5.75 -34.55 3.72
CA GLY A 29 -6.20 -35.94 3.62
C GLY A 29 -6.04 -36.56 2.23
N ALA A 30 -5.64 -37.83 2.23
CA ALA A 30 -5.41 -38.58 1.00
C ALA A 30 -6.73 -38.88 0.27
N LEU A 31 -6.68 -38.89 -1.06
CA LEU A 31 -7.81 -39.32 -1.88
C LEU A 31 -8.24 -40.75 -1.55
N ALA A 32 -9.51 -41.06 -1.77
CA ALA A 32 -9.99 -42.41 -1.60
C ALA A 32 -9.27 -43.37 -2.57
N LYS A 33 -9.03 -44.62 -2.16
CA LYS A 33 -8.33 -45.62 -2.99
C LYS A 33 -8.96 -45.75 -4.39
N GLY A 34 -10.28 -45.68 -4.49
CA GLY A 34 -10.98 -45.74 -5.78
C GLY A 34 -10.64 -44.56 -6.71
N GLU A 35 -10.47 -43.36 -6.18
CA GLU A 35 -10.10 -42.16 -6.97
C GLU A 35 -8.65 -42.25 -7.45
N ILE A 36 -7.76 -42.76 -6.62
CA ILE A 36 -6.36 -42.99 -6.98
C ILE A 36 -6.25 -44.01 -8.11
N GLU A 37 -7.06 -45.08 -8.07
CA GLU A 37 -7.08 -46.09 -9.14
C GLU A 37 -7.68 -45.55 -10.45
N VAL A 38 -8.68 -44.66 -10.38
CA VAL A 38 -9.16 -43.94 -11.58
C VAL A 38 -8.04 -43.12 -12.20
N LEU A 39 -7.26 -42.38 -11.40
CA LEU A 39 -6.11 -41.61 -11.89
C LEU A 39 -5.01 -42.51 -12.47
N ARG A 40 -4.75 -43.66 -11.84
CA ARG A 40 -3.79 -44.66 -12.33
C ARG A 40 -4.19 -45.18 -13.71
N ASN A 41 -5.43 -45.65 -13.84
CA ASN A 41 -5.96 -46.19 -15.09
C ASN A 41 -6.00 -45.11 -16.17
N TRP A 42 -6.39 -43.88 -15.83
CA TRP A 42 -6.35 -42.77 -16.77
C TRP A 42 -4.95 -42.49 -17.32
N ILE A 43 -3.93 -42.49 -16.46
CA ILE A 43 -2.53 -42.34 -16.91
C ILE A 43 -2.10 -43.54 -17.75
N GLU A 44 -2.47 -44.76 -17.37
CA GLU A 44 -2.16 -45.99 -18.11
C GLU A 44 -2.77 -45.99 -19.53
N MET A 45 -3.99 -45.45 -19.68
CA MET A 45 -4.62 -45.21 -20.98
C MET A 45 -3.94 -44.12 -21.83
N GLY A 46 -2.86 -43.51 -21.35
CA GLY A 46 -2.16 -42.42 -22.04
C GLY A 46 -2.64 -41.02 -21.65
N ALA A 47 -3.32 -40.88 -20.52
CA ALA A 47 -3.88 -39.63 -20.02
C ALA A 47 -4.75 -38.90 -21.07
N PRO A 48 -5.76 -39.57 -21.67
CA PRO A 48 -6.59 -38.99 -22.72
C PRO A 48 -7.36 -37.78 -22.17
N ASP A 49 -7.25 -36.65 -22.88
CA ASP A 49 -7.99 -35.43 -22.57
C ASP A 49 -9.22 -35.35 -23.48
N PRO A 50 -10.46 -35.44 -22.94
CA PRO A 50 -11.67 -35.42 -23.75
C PRO A 50 -12.05 -34.02 -24.23
N ARG A 51 -11.30 -32.97 -23.83
CA ARG A 51 -11.54 -31.61 -24.29
C ARG A 51 -11.24 -31.52 -25.78
N THR A 52 -12.26 -31.20 -26.57
CA THR A 52 -12.14 -30.92 -28.00
C THR A 52 -11.79 -29.46 -28.29
N GLU A 53 -11.85 -28.61 -27.27
CA GLU A 53 -11.46 -27.21 -27.34
C GLU A 53 -9.96 -27.11 -27.07
N GLU A 54 -9.22 -26.49 -27.98
CA GLU A 54 -7.85 -26.05 -27.72
C GLU A 54 -7.85 -25.24 -26.42
N PRO A 55 -6.91 -25.50 -25.48
CA PRO A 55 -6.84 -24.73 -24.25
C PRO A 55 -6.75 -23.25 -24.61
N SER A 56 -7.78 -22.48 -24.24
CA SER A 56 -7.74 -21.03 -24.42
C SER A 56 -6.69 -20.50 -23.45
N THR A 57 -5.43 -20.44 -23.88
CA THR A 57 -4.47 -19.52 -23.30
C THR A 57 -5.02 -18.15 -23.61
N VAL A 58 -5.80 -17.59 -22.67
CA VAL A 58 -6.10 -16.17 -22.68
C VAL A 58 -4.78 -15.49 -22.37
N VAL A 59 -3.94 -15.37 -23.40
CA VAL A 59 -2.82 -14.44 -23.40
C VAL A 59 -3.50 -13.08 -23.36
N ARG A 60 -3.72 -12.55 -22.15
CA ARG A 60 -4.07 -11.15 -21.99
C ARG A 60 -2.84 -10.38 -22.47
N GLU A 61 -2.85 -10.03 -23.76
CA GLU A 61 -1.87 -9.11 -24.30
C GLU A 61 -1.97 -7.82 -23.47
N VAL A 62 -0.86 -7.41 -22.88
CA VAL A 62 -0.79 -6.16 -22.14
C VAL A 62 -0.90 -5.04 -23.15
N ASN A 63 -2.07 -4.41 -23.22
CA ASN A 63 -2.28 -3.25 -24.07
C ASN A 63 -1.57 -2.03 -23.46
N PHE A 64 -0.31 -1.84 -23.81
CA PHE A 64 0.48 -0.69 -23.35
C PHE A 64 -0.11 0.65 -23.80
N GLN A 65 -0.83 0.71 -24.92
CA GLN A 65 -1.47 1.95 -25.36
C GLN A 65 -2.63 2.34 -24.44
N GLU A 66 -3.44 1.37 -24.03
CA GLU A 66 -4.50 1.57 -23.05
C GLU A 66 -3.93 1.88 -21.66
N GLY A 67 -2.90 1.14 -21.24
CA GLY A 67 -2.20 1.39 -19.98
C GLY A 67 -1.69 2.84 -19.88
N ARG A 68 -1.11 3.38 -20.96
CA ARG A 68 -0.67 4.78 -21.02
C ARG A 68 -1.79 5.79 -20.80
N ARG A 69 -3.07 5.45 -21.04
CA ARG A 69 -4.23 6.34 -20.81
C ARG A 69 -4.64 6.45 -19.34
N PHE A 70 -4.07 5.63 -18.46
CA PHE A 70 -4.35 5.71 -17.03
C PHE A 70 -3.93 7.07 -16.47
N TRP A 71 -4.73 7.63 -15.56
CA TRP A 71 -4.66 9.04 -15.16
C TRP A 71 -3.28 9.46 -14.63
N SER A 72 -2.56 8.57 -13.94
CA SER A 72 -1.24 8.86 -13.35
C SER A 72 -0.09 8.86 -14.35
N PHE A 73 -0.31 8.35 -15.58
CA PHE A 73 0.69 8.36 -16.66
C PHE A 73 0.45 9.48 -17.67
N GLN A 74 -0.61 10.26 -17.48
CA GLN A 74 -0.90 11.42 -18.31
C GLN A 74 -0.10 12.65 -17.81
N PRO A 75 0.34 13.54 -18.72
CA PRO A 75 0.98 14.79 -18.32
C PRO A 75 0.09 15.61 -17.38
N ILE A 76 0.68 16.19 -16.33
CA ILE A 76 -0.01 17.09 -15.41
C ILE A 76 -0.46 18.33 -16.19
N ARG A 77 -1.75 18.67 -16.07
CA ARG A 77 -2.34 19.86 -16.68
C ARG A 77 -2.62 20.91 -15.60
N ASN A 78 -2.68 22.18 -16.00
CA ASN A 78 -3.10 23.28 -15.12
C ASN A 78 -4.52 23.73 -15.48
N PRO A 79 -5.58 23.04 -15.01
CA PRO A 79 -6.96 23.40 -15.32
C PRO A 79 -7.35 24.72 -14.63
N ARG A 80 -8.17 25.53 -15.32
CA ARG A 80 -8.75 26.72 -14.69
C ARG A 80 -9.77 26.30 -13.61
N PRO A 81 -9.73 26.88 -12.40
CA PRO A 81 -10.72 26.60 -11.37
C PRO A 81 -12.13 26.93 -11.84
N PRO A 82 -13.14 26.11 -11.51
CA PRO A 82 -14.52 26.35 -11.92
C PRO A 82 -15.10 27.59 -11.22
N SER A 83 -16.11 28.20 -11.85
CA SER A 83 -16.96 29.19 -11.21
C SER A 83 -17.91 28.50 -10.23
N VAL A 84 -18.01 29.04 -9.03
CA VAL A 84 -18.84 28.54 -7.93
C VAL A 84 -19.74 29.65 -7.42
N ASN A 85 -20.90 29.30 -6.85
CA ASN A 85 -21.84 30.30 -6.33
C ASN A 85 -21.32 30.92 -5.02
N ASN A 86 -20.80 30.08 -4.11
CA ASN A 86 -20.24 30.56 -2.83
C ASN A 86 -18.72 30.74 -2.90
N ALA A 87 -18.27 31.79 -3.61
CA ALA A 87 -16.85 32.07 -3.77
C ALA A 87 -16.12 32.43 -2.46
N GLU A 88 -16.84 32.93 -1.44
CA GLU A 88 -16.27 33.30 -0.14
C GLU A 88 -15.85 32.09 0.70
N TRP A 89 -16.49 30.94 0.51
CA TRP A 89 -16.11 29.69 1.20
C TRP A 89 -14.81 29.08 0.65
N ALA A 90 -14.47 29.34 -0.61
CA ALA A 90 -13.31 28.74 -1.25
C ALA A 90 -12.04 29.55 -0.97
N GLU A 91 -11.23 29.11 0.00
CA GLU A 91 -9.96 29.75 0.37
C GLU A 91 -8.85 29.49 -0.67
N THR A 92 -8.84 28.29 -1.27
CA THR A 92 -7.84 27.86 -2.25
C THR A 92 -8.48 27.53 -3.62
N PRO A 93 -7.68 27.50 -4.71
CA PRO A 93 -8.18 27.04 -6.00
C PRO A 93 -8.73 25.61 -5.99
N VAL A 94 -8.23 24.75 -5.09
CA VAL A 94 -8.70 23.35 -4.93
C VAL A 94 -10.11 23.32 -4.36
N ASP A 95 -10.42 24.19 -3.40
CA ASP A 95 -11.74 24.28 -2.77
C ASP A 95 -12.84 24.58 -3.80
N ARG A 96 -12.52 25.32 -4.86
CA ARG A 96 -13.47 25.58 -5.96
C ARG A 96 -13.88 24.32 -6.69
N PHE A 97 -12.96 23.37 -6.90
CA PHE A 97 -13.29 22.08 -7.53
C PHE A 97 -14.21 21.24 -6.64
N VAL A 98 -13.94 21.22 -5.33
CA VAL A 98 -14.78 20.53 -4.34
C VAL A 98 -16.17 21.17 -4.27
N LEU A 99 -16.23 22.49 -4.12
CA LEU A 99 -17.48 23.23 -4.02
C LEU A 99 -18.32 23.13 -5.30
N ALA A 100 -17.70 23.21 -6.49
CA ALA A 100 -18.41 23.01 -7.74
C ALA A 100 -19.10 21.64 -7.81
N GLN A 101 -18.45 20.59 -7.29
CA GLN A 101 -19.05 19.26 -7.25
C GLN A 101 -20.19 19.17 -6.22
N LEU A 102 -20.04 19.80 -5.05
CA LEU A 102 -21.10 19.88 -4.05
C LEU A 102 -22.32 20.63 -4.60
N GLU A 103 -22.13 21.79 -5.20
CA GLU A 103 -23.20 22.63 -5.78
C GLU A 103 -23.95 21.89 -6.90
N ARG A 104 -23.23 21.18 -7.78
CA ARG A 104 -23.85 20.32 -8.82
C ARG A 104 -24.74 19.23 -8.24
N GLN A 105 -24.41 18.72 -7.07
CA GLN A 105 -25.19 17.72 -6.35
C GLN A 105 -26.23 18.33 -5.40
N ASN A 106 -26.42 19.65 -5.41
CA ASN A 106 -27.26 20.38 -4.46
C ASN A 106 -26.86 20.16 -2.98
N LEU A 107 -25.58 19.89 -2.73
CA LEU A 107 -24.99 19.75 -1.41
C LEU A 107 -24.34 21.05 -0.96
N ARG A 108 -24.25 21.22 0.36
CA ARG A 108 -23.57 22.37 0.98
C ARG A 108 -22.41 21.88 1.84
N PRO A 109 -21.29 22.62 1.90
CA PRO A 109 -20.23 22.32 2.83
C PRO A 109 -20.73 22.28 4.28
N VAL A 110 -20.18 21.37 5.07
CA VAL A 110 -20.45 21.33 6.51
C VAL A 110 -19.73 22.49 7.21
N ARG A 111 -20.28 22.94 8.34
CA ARG A 111 -19.64 23.97 9.17
C ARG A 111 -18.27 23.53 9.65
N ARG A 112 -17.37 24.49 9.86
CA ARG A 112 -16.06 24.26 10.50
C ARG A 112 -16.26 23.59 11.87
N ALA A 113 -15.36 22.67 12.20
CA ALA A 113 -15.38 22.01 13.49
C ALA A 113 -15.02 23.00 14.62
N THR A 114 -15.36 22.67 15.86
CA THR A 114 -15.00 23.51 17.02
C THR A 114 -13.48 23.56 17.20
N PRO A 115 -12.91 24.63 17.80
CA PRO A 115 -11.47 24.73 18.02
C PRO A 115 -10.88 23.50 18.74
N GLN A 116 -11.60 22.95 19.73
CA GLN A 116 -11.19 21.74 20.45
C GLN A 116 -11.12 20.50 19.54
N ALA A 117 -12.09 20.36 18.63
CA ALA A 117 -12.10 19.26 17.67
C ALA A 117 -11.02 19.42 16.61
N LEU A 118 -10.77 20.66 16.16
CA LEU A 118 -9.74 20.98 15.17
C LEU A 118 -8.35 20.62 15.68
N ILE A 119 -7.93 21.14 16.84
CA ILE A 119 -6.59 20.86 17.39
C ILE A 119 -6.39 19.38 17.66
N ARG A 120 -7.42 18.69 18.19
CA ARG A 120 -7.34 17.24 18.44
C ARG A 120 -7.12 16.45 17.15
N ARG A 121 -7.89 16.75 16.10
CA ARG A 121 -7.81 16.04 14.82
C ARG A 121 -6.46 16.27 14.17
N ILE A 122 -6.05 17.52 14.02
CA ILE A 122 -4.80 17.84 13.32
C ILE A 122 -3.56 17.29 14.03
N THR A 123 -3.49 17.32 15.37
CA THR A 123 -2.34 16.72 16.07
C THR A 123 -2.30 15.20 15.90
N LEU A 124 -3.46 14.52 15.93
CA LEU A 124 -3.51 13.08 15.68
C LEU A 124 -3.19 12.72 14.23
N ASP A 125 -3.64 13.52 13.27
CA ASP A 125 -3.39 13.29 11.85
C ASP A 125 -1.91 13.52 11.51
N VAL A 126 -1.32 14.61 12.02
CA VAL A 126 0.05 15.02 11.69
C VAL A 126 1.11 14.29 12.51
N LEU A 127 0.89 14.08 13.81
CA LEU A 127 1.86 13.48 14.73
C LEU A 127 1.50 12.07 15.20
N GLY A 128 0.23 11.65 15.05
CA GLY A 128 -0.26 10.39 15.64
C GLY A 128 -0.44 10.46 17.17
N LEU A 129 -0.24 11.63 17.78
CA LEU A 129 -0.31 11.85 19.22
C LEU A 129 -1.45 12.81 19.58
N PRO A 130 -2.11 12.65 20.74
CA PRO A 130 -3.08 13.64 21.19
C PRO A 130 -2.37 14.94 21.61
N PRO A 131 -3.00 16.11 21.47
CA PRO A 131 -2.45 17.35 22.01
C PRO A 131 -2.48 17.33 23.55
N THR A 132 -1.53 18.02 24.16
CA THR A 132 -1.51 18.28 25.60
C THR A 132 -2.62 19.24 26.01
N PRO A 133 -3.09 19.21 27.27
CA PRO A 133 -4.08 20.17 27.77
C PRO A 133 -3.68 21.63 27.56
N GLN A 134 -2.39 21.95 27.71
CA GLN A 134 -1.84 23.29 27.52
C GLN A 134 -1.92 23.75 26.07
N GLU A 135 -1.59 22.87 25.11
CA GLU A 135 -1.72 23.19 23.68
C GLU A 135 -3.18 23.39 23.27
N VAL A 136 -4.10 22.59 23.83
CA VAL A 136 -5.54 22.78 23.60
C VAL A 136 -5.98 24.14 24.14
N GLN A 137 -5.61 24.49 25.37
CA GLN A 137 -5.99 25.76 25.97
C GLN A 137 -5.41 26.95 25.18
N ALA A 138 -4.14 26.86 24.78
CA ALA A 138 -3.47 27.89 23.99
C ALA A 138 -4.17 28.09 22.64
N PHE A 139 -4.47 27.00 21.91
CA PHE A 139 -5.14 27.11 20.61
C PHE A 139 -6.60 27.59 20.73
N VAL A 140 -7.35 27.11 21.72
CA VAL A 140 -8.76 27.48 21.92
C VAL A 140 -8.90 28.94 22.35
N GLY A 141 -7.94 29.47 23.11
CA GLY A 141 -7.93 30.87 23.54
C GLY A 141 -7.26 31.84 22.56
N ASP A 142 -6.71 31.35 21.45
CA ASP A 142 -6.05 32.19 20.44
C ASP A 142 -7.07 32.67 19.40
N GLU A 143 -7.45 33.94 19.51
CA GLU A 143 -8.39 34.60 18.59
C GLU A 143 -7.69 35.24 17.37
N SER A 144 -6.38 35.04 17.21
CA SER A 144 -5.64 35.61 16.08
C SER A 144 -6.12 35.02 14.75
N PRO A 145 -6.17 35.81 13.67
CA PRO A 145 -6.60 35.32 12.36
C PRO A 145 -5.70 34.20 11.80
N ASP A 146 -4.46 34.12 12.25
CA ASP A 146 -3.45 33.13 11.85
C ASP A 146 -3.21 32.03 12.90
N ALA A 147 -4.06 31.90 13.92
CA ALA A 147 -3.96 30.85 14.94
C ALA A 147 -3.91 29.43 14.33
N TRP A 148 -4.71 29.19 13.27
CA TRP A 148 -4.75 27.90 12.59
C TRP A 148 -3.48 27.59 11.78
N PRO A 149 -3.03 28.45 10.84
CA PRO A 149 -1.74 28.27 10.17
C PRO A 149 -0.58 28.05 11.14
N ARG A 150 -0.44 28.87 12.19
CA ARG A 150 0.64 28.70 13.18
C ARG A 150 0.57 27.37 13.91
N ALA A 151 -0.62 26.89 14.24
CA ALA A 151 -0.78 25.58 14.85
C ALA A 151 -0.31 24.46 13.91
N VAL A 152 -0.61 24.55 12.61
CA VAL A 152 -0.16 23.60 11.59
C VAL A 152 1.36 23.65 11.44
N ASP A 153 1.94 24.84 11.26
CA ASP A 153 3.39 25.02 11.09
C ASP A 153 4.17 24.46 12.27
N ARG A 154 3.69 24.71 13.49
CA ARG A 154 4.28 24.15 14.72
C ARG A 154 4.26 22.62 14.75
N LEU A 155 3.19 22.00 14.25
CA LEU A 155 3.09 20.54 14.18
C LEU A 155 4.02 19.98 13.11
N LEU A 156 4.08 20.60 11.93
CA LEU A 156 4.98 20.18 10.86
C LEU A 156 6.46 20.33 11.25
N ALA A 157 6.80 21.33 12.08
CA ALA A 157 8.14 21.53 12.62
C ALA A 157 8.49 20.61 13.81
N SER A 158 7.55 19.78 14.28
CA SER A 158 7.79 18.86 15.39
C SER A 158 8.66 17.69 14.94
N PRO A 159 9.65 17.21 15.73
CA PRO A 159 10.41 16.01 15.38
C PRO A 159 9.54 14.76 15.24
N HIS A 160 8.39 14.72 15.93
CA HIS A 160 7.41 13.64 15.83
C HIS A 160 6.72 13.56 14.46
N PHE A 161 6.79 14.63 13.66
CA PHE A 161 6.28 14.63 12.28
C PHE A 161 7.00 13.57 11.45
N GLY A 162 8.33 13.60 11.42
CA GLY A 162 9.16 12.61 10.72
C GLY A 162 8.99 11.20 11.27
N GLU A 163 8.79 11.03 12.58
CA GLU A 163 8.50 9.72 13.18
C GLU A 163 7.16 9.15 12.66
N ARG A 164 6.12 10.00 12.62
CA ARG A 164 4.79 9.63 12.15
C ARG A 164 4.78 9.32 10.66
N TRP A 165 5.33 10.20 9.85
CA TRP A 165 5.30 10.09 8.39
C TRP A 165 6.32 9.08 7.86
N GLY A 166 7.48 8.96 8.50
CA GLY A 166 8.49 7.95 8.19
C GLY A 166 7.96 6.53 8.32
N ARG A 167 7.06 6.28 9.27
CA ARG A 167 6.38 4.98 9.38
C ARG A 167 5.67 4.58 8.08
N HIS A 168 4.97 5.49 7.41
CA HIS A 168 4.25 5.16 6.18
C HIS A 168 5.21 4.69 5.07
N TRP A 169 6.38 5.30 4.98
CA TRP A 169 7.42 4.85 4.07
C TRP A 169 7.99 3.49 4.48
N LEU A 170 8.36 3.35 5.76
CA LEU A 170 8.98 2.15 6.30
C LEU A 170 8.05 0.92 6.18
N ASP A 171 6.73 1.11 6.32
CA ASP A 171 5.73 0.07 6.09
C ASP A 171 5.77 -0.44 4.63
N VAL A 172 5.87 0.48 3.65
CA VAL A 172 5.99 0.13 2.22
C VAL A 172 7.33 -0.51 1.90
N ALA A 173 8.41 0.00 2.49
CA ALA A 173 9.75 -0.56 2.37
C ALA A 173 9.91 -1.92 3.09
N ARG A 174 8.90 -2.37 3.84
CA ARG A 174 8.91 -3.57 4.67
C ARG A 174 10.07 -3.58 5.66
N TYR A 175 10.32 -2.43 6.25
CA TYR A 175 11.31 -2.27 7.29
C TYR A 175 10.98 -3.17 8.49
N ALA A 176 12.00 -3.81 9.03
CA ALA A 176 11.95 -4.50 10.31
C ALA A 176 13.34 -4.45 10.97
N ASP A 177 13.36 -4.40 12.30
CA ASP A 177 14.61 -4.52 13.08
C ASP A 177 15.15 -5.97 13.08
N ASP A 178 14.36 -6.92 12.57
CA ASP A 178 14.68 -8.34 12.50
C ASP A 178 14.15 -9.00 11.21
N GLN A 179 14.61 -10.22 10.96
CA GLN A 179 14.04 -11.09 9.95
C GLN A 179 13.16 -12.14 10.62
N LEU A 180 11.84 -11.95 10.54
CA LEU A 180 10.86 -13.01 10.75
C LEU A 180 10.74 -13.82 9.46
N ARG A 181 11.58 -14.84 9.29
CA ARG A 181 11.25 -15.94 8.37
C ARG A 181 10.34 -16.92 9.09
N VAL A 182 9.23 -17.24 8.44
CA VAL A 182 8.40 -18.41 8.76
C VAL A 182 9.36 -19.60 8.85
N GLU A 183 9.41 -20.25 10.01
CA GLU A 183 10.28 -21.39 10.36
C GLU A 183 11.69 -21.05 10.95
N PHE A 184 11.66 -20.74 12.26
CA PHE A 184 12.64 -21.12 13.30
C PHE A 184 13.89 -20.28 13.62
N PHE A 185 14.16 -19.11 13.02
CA PHE A 185 15.26 -18.26 13.53
C PHE A 185 14.91 -16.77 13.55
N TYR A 186 14.78 -16.23 14.77
CA TYR A 186 14.82 -14.79 15.02
C TYR A 186 16.25 -14.30 14.78
N ARG A 187 16.44 -13.47 13.76
CA ARG A 187 17.72 -12.81 13.52
C ARG A 187 17.52 -11.31 13.49
N ALA A 188 18.01 -10.63 14.53
CA ALA A 188 18.13 -9.18 14.51
C ALA A 188 18.99 -8.76 13.31
N LEU A 189 18.59 -7.69 12.62
CA LEU A 189 19.38 -7.05 11.58
C LEU A 189 20.24 -5.96 12.25
N PRO A 190 21.55 -6.20 12.45
CA PRO A 190 22.38 -5.22 13.13
C PRO A 190 22.37 -3.90 12.37
N HIS A 191 22.13 -2.81 13.08
CA HIS A 191 22.09 -1.44 12.54
C HIS A 191 20.92 -1.10 11.61
N ALA A 192 19.89 -1.95 11.46
CA ALA A 192 18.69 -1.61 10.68
C ALA A 192 18.07 -0.27 11.12
N TRP A 193 18.05 0.00 12.43
CA TRP A 193 17.58 1.25 13.02
C TRP A 193 18.21 2.51 12.43
N ARG A 194 19.44 2.44 11.88
CA ARG A 194 20.06 3.60 11.22
C ARG A 194 19.32 4.04 9.97
N TYR A 195 18.77 3.08 9.22
CA TYR A 195 17.93 3.40 8.07
C TYR A 195 16.60 4.01 8.51
N ARG A 196 15.96 3.48 9.55
CA ARG A 196 14.76 4.09 10.14
C ARG A 196 15.03 5.53 10.56
N ASP A 197 16.08 5.75 11.34
CA ASP A 197 16.42 7.08 11.87
C ASP A 197 16.77 8.05 10.74
N TRP A 198 17.46 7.58 9.70
CA TRP A 198 17.72 8.38 8.50
C TRP A 198 16.43 8.75 7.75
N VAL A 199 15.48 7.83 7.58
CA VAL A 199 14.18 8.14 6.94
C VAL A 199 13.42 9.20 7.75
N VAL A 200 13.39 9.06 9.07
CA VAL A 200 12.77 10.03 9.98
C VAL A 200 13.42 11.41 9.84
N GLN A 201 14.75 11.45 9.80
CA GLN A 201 15.51 12.69 9.63
C GLN A 201 15.25 13.33 8.26
N ALA A 202 15.31 12.55 7.17
CA ALA A 202 15.08 13.05 5.81
C ALA A 202 13.70 13.71 5.65
N ILE A 203 12.67 13.18 6.31
CA ILE A 203 11.33 13.80 6.31
C ILE A 203 11.31 15.09 7.13
N ASN A 204 11.94 15.11 8.31
CA ASN A 204 12.01 16.31 9.16
C ASN A 204 12.83 17.44 8.52
N GLU A 205 13.82 17.10 7.69
CA GLU A 205 14.65 18.05 6.95
C GLU A 205 14.03 18.50 5.62
N ASP A 206 12.84 18.01 5.29
CA ASP A 206 12.15 18.27 4.01
C ASP A 206 13.03 17.91 2.79
N LEU A 207 13.72 16.76 2.85
CA LEU A 207 14.57 16.30 1.76
C LEU A 207 13.73 16.13 0.49
N PRO A 208 14.12 16.77 -0.64
CA PRO A 208 13.38 16.65 -1.89
C PRO A 208 13.18 15.20 -2.30
N TYR A 209 11.96 14.85 -2.74
CA TYR A 209 11.59 13.46 -3.03
C TYR A 209 12.51 12.79 -4.06
N ASP A 210 12.95 13.52 -5.08
CA ASP A 210 13.90 13.04 -6.08
C ASP A 210 15.25 12.66 -5.46
N GLN A 211 15.77 13.48 -4.54
CA GLN A 211 16.98 13.18 -3.79
C GLN A 211 16.79 12.04 -2.81
N PHE A 212 15.65 12.00 -2.11
CA PHE A 212 15.30 10.92 -1.18
C PHE A 212 15.24 9.56 -1.87
N VAL A 213 14.66 9.49 -3.08
CA VAL A 213 14.64 8.27 -3.89
C VAL A 213 16.03 7.94 -4.43
N LEU A 214 16.77 8.95 -4.92
CA LEU A 214 18.13 8.75 -5.45
C LEU A 214 19.07 8.15 -4.39
N GLN A 215 19.08 8.71 -3.18
CA GLN A 215 19.93 8.24 -2.07
C GLN A 215 19.60 6.81 -1.65
N GLN A 216 18.37 6.34 -1.85
CA GLN A 216 17.99 4.96 -1.57
C GLN A 216 18.36 3.97 -2.68
N LEU A 217 18.38 4.42 -3.93
CA LEU A 217 18.74 3.57 -5.07
C LEU A 217 20.26 3.49 -5.31
N ALA A 218 20.99 4.56 -4.99
CA ALA A 218 22.41 4.73 -5.30
C ALA A 218 23.20 5.26 -4.09
N GLY A 219 22.87 4.80 -2.88
CA GLY A 219 23.50 5.28 -1.64
C GLY A 219 25.01 5.08 -1.55
N ASP A 220 25.58 4.17 -2.35
CA ASP A 220 27.02 3.89 -2.46
C ASP A 220 27.77 4.82 -3.43
N LEU A 221 27.05 5.51 -4.32
CA LEU A 221 27.62 6.41 -5.33
C LEU A 221 27.51 7.89 -4.98
N VAL A 222 26.62 8.23 -4.03
CA VAL A 222 26.25 9.61 -3.69
C VAL A 222 26.76 10.03 -2.30
N GLY A 223 27.42 9.12 -1.57
CA GLY A 223 27.93 9.30 -0.20
C GLY A 223 29.39 9.70 -0.09
#